data_AF-R5V5B9-F1
#
_entry.id   AF-R5V5B9-F1
#
_cell.length_a   1.000
_cell.length_b   1.000
_cell.length_c   1.000
_cell.angle_alpha   90.00
_cell.angle_beta   90.00
_cell.angle_gamma   90.00
#
_symmetry.space_group_name_H-M   'P 1'
#
loop_
_entity.id
_entity.type
_entity.pdbx_description
1 polymer ?
#
loop_
_entity_poly.entity_id
_entity_poly.type
_entity_poly.pdbx_seq_one_letter_code
_entity_poly.pdbx_strand_id
1 'polypeptide(L)'
;MPDSSIMINLCNCLDITVNELLAGEKIEKEKYNEKYEENLLSIEKEDLDRRLLISEIIFGIFGIFTIITLIMLGALLEIEMWLRLVLIFGAVILIVPFALFLLWIEQKTGYYICPHCGYRYVPTYKSVLMAPHYFTTRLMKCPKCGKKGWHKKSIKKMKRK
;
A
#
# COMPACT_ATOMS: atom_id res chain seq x y z
N MET A 1 -6.38 -46.15 -18.01
CA MET A 1 -7.26 -45.16 -17.35
C MET A 1 -8.57 -45.88 -17.05
N PRO A 2 -9.14 -45.81 -15.82
CA PRO A 2 -10.41 -46.46 -15.53
C PRO A 2 -11.52 -45.86 -16.41
N ASP A 3 -12.56 -46.65 -16.69
CA ASP A 3 -13.68 -46.24 -17.52
C ASP A 3 -14.39 -45.00 -16.91
N SER A 4 -14.59 -43.96 -17.72
CA SER A 4 -15.14 -42.67 -17.26
C SER A 4 -16.56 -42.82 -16.70
N SER A 5 -17.32 -43.79 -17.21
CA SER A 5 -18.65 -44.13 -16.75
C SER A 5 -18.66 -44.69 -15.31
N ILE A 6 -17.70 -45.55 -14.98
CA ILE A 6 -17.55 -46.14 -13.64
C ILE A 6 -17.12 -45.08 -12.64
N MET A 7 -16.21 -44.18 -13.05
CA MET A 7 -15.68 -43.12 -12.21
C MET A 7 -16.77 -42.14 -11.73
N ILE A 8 -17.69 -41.75 -12.62
CA ILE A 8 -18.83 -40.88 -12.27
C ILE A 8 -19.80 -41.58 -11.33
N ASN A 9 -20.11 -42.86 -11.58
CA ASN A 9 -20.99 -43.64 -10.70
C ASN A 9 -20.41 -43.78 -9.28
N LEU A 10 -19.09 -44.01 -9.18
CA LEU A 10 -18.40 -44.07 -7.89
C LEU A 10 -18.42 -42.73 -7.15
N CYS A 11 -18.18 -41.62 -7.88
CA CYS A 11 -18.26 -40.25 -7.37
C CYS A 11 -19.66 -39.94 -6.78
N ASN A 12 -20.72 -40.34 -7.47
CA ASN A 12 -22.11 -40.15 -7.02
C ASN A 12 -22.45 -40.98 -5.78
N CYS A 13 -21.96 -42.22 -5.67
CA CYS A 13 -22.18 -43.07 -4.49
C CYS A 13 -21.43 -42.58 -3.25
N LEU A 14 -20.26 -41.95 -3.43
CA LEU A 14 -19.39 -41.47 -2.35
C LEU A 14 -19.62 -39.98 -2.03
N ASP A 15 -20.48 -39.30 -2.78
CA ASP A 15 -20.73 -37.85 -2.70
C ASP A 15 -19.42 -37.01 -2.79
N ILE A 16 -18.59 -37.34 -3.78
CA ILE A 16 -17.34 -36.65 -4.11
C ILE A 16 -17.29 -36.30 -5.59
N THR A 17 -16.47 -35.33 -5.98
CA THR A 17 -16.22 -34.95 -7.37
C THR A 17 -15.10 -35.80 -7.99
N VAL A 18 -15.07 -35.84 -9.33
CA VAL A 18 -13.99 -36.54 -10.07
C VAL A 18 -12.61 -36.01 -9.68
N ASN A 19 -12.47 -34.71 -9.43
CA ASN A 19 -11.21 -34.13 -8.99
C ASN A 19 -10.80 -34.61 -7.59
N GLU A 20 -11.73 -34.79 -6.66
CA GLU A 20 -11.47 -35.35 -5.33
C GLU A 20 -11.05 -36.82 -5.41
N LEU A 21 -11.71 -37.59 -6.29
CA LEU A 21 -11.36 -38.98 -6.55
C LEU A 21 -9.95 -39.14 -7.15
N LEU A 22 -9.58 -38.26 -8.09
CA LEU A 22 -8.25 -38.27 -8.71
C LEU A 22 -7.16 -37.70 -7.80
N ALA A 23 -7.50 -36.75 -6.93
CA ALA A 23 -6.59 -36.19 -5.93
C ALA A 23 -6.40 -37.11 -4.70
N GLY A 24 -7.32 -38.06 -4.49
CA GLY A 24 -7.29 -38.97 -3.34
C GLY A 24 -7.61 -38.29 -2.01
N GLU A 25 -8.12 -37.05 -2.03
CA GLU A 25 -8.50 -36.27 -0.86
C GLU A 25 -9.84 -35.58 -1.09
N LYS A 26 -10.66 -35.46 -0.04
CA LYS A 26 -11.90 -34.67 -0.08
C LYS A 26 -11.53 -33.19 -0.04
N ILE A 27 -11.98 -32.43 -1.03
CA ILE A 27 -11.71 -31.01 -1.15
C ILE A 27 -12.87 -30.29 -0.46
N GLU A 28 -12.62 -29.77 0.74
CA GLU A 28 -13.57 -28.90 1.43
C GLU A 28 -13.81 -27.64 0.58
N LYS A 29 -14.93 -27.62 -0.16
CA LYS A 29 -15.34 -26.50 -1.03
C LYS A 29 -15.41 -25.17 -0.25
N GLU A 30 -15.78 -25.20 1.02
CA GLU A 30 -15.79 -24.00 1.88
C GLU A 30 -14.39 -23.42 2.05
N LYS A 31 -13.38 -24.23 2.43
CA LYS A 31 -11.98 -23.76 2.55
C LYS A 31 -11.40 -23.28 1.21
N TYR A 32 -11.80 -23.90 0.10
CA TYR A 32 -11.40 -23.47 -1.24
C TYR A 32 -11.97 -22.08 -1.56
N ASN A 33 -13.25 -21.87 -1.30
CA ASN A 33 -13.92 -20.59 -1.52
C ASN A 33 -13.36 -19.48 -0.62
N GLU A 34 -13.15 -19.76 0.67
CA GLU A 34 -12.54 -18.81 1.61
C GLU A 34 -11.15 -18.36 1.13
N LYS A 35 -10.31 -19.30 0.70
CA LYS A 35 -8.97 -18.99 0.19
C LYS A 35 -9.04 -18.19 -1.12
N TYR A 36 -10.00 -18.48 -1.98
CA TYR A 36 -10.23 -17.73 -3.22
C TYR A 36 -10.66 -16.29 -2.93
N GLU A 37 -11.63 -16.09 -2.04
CA GLU A 37 -12.08 -14.77 -1.58
C GLU A 37 -10.94 -13.98 -0.90
N GLU A 38 -10.17 -14.62 -0.01
CA GLU A 38 -9.02 -13.98 0.64
C GLU A 38 -7.93 -13.55 -0.35
N ASN A 39 -7.76 -14.32 -1.44
CA ASN A 39 -6.85 -13.96 -2.52
C ASN A 39 -7.39 -12.79 -3.34
N LEU A 40 -8.67 -12.81 -3.73
CA LEU A 40 -9.31 -11.71 -4.44
C LEU A 40 -9.21 -10.39 -3.66
N LEU A 41 -9.61 -10.40 -2.39
CA LEU A 41 -9.52 -9.22 -1.51
C LEU A 41 -8.08 -8.69 -1.39
N SER A 42 -7.10 -9.58 -1.40
CA SER A 42 -5.70 -9.16 -1.35
C SER A 42 -5.20 -8.52 -2.64
N ILE A 43 -5.65 -9.02 -3.80
CA ILE A 43 -5.31 -8.43 -5.10
C ILE A 43 -5.95 -7.05 -5.23
N GLU A 44 -7.22 -6.92 -4.84
CA GLU A 44 -7.92 -5.63 -4.85
C GLU A 44 -7.24 -4.61 -3.94
N LYS A 45 -6.84 -5.03 -2.74
CA LYS A 45 -6.06 -4.18 -1.82
C LYS A 45 -4.72 -3.77 -2.41
N GLU A 46 -4.00 -4.69 -3.07
CA GLU A 46 -2.73 -4.37 -3.73
C GLU A 46 -2.91 -3.36 -4.87
N ASP A 47 -3.99 -3.47 -5.67
CA ASP A 47 -4.30 -2.50 -6.72
C ASP A 47 -4.68 -1.14 -6.14
N LEU A 48 -5.49 -1.11 -5.07
CA LEU A 48 -5.83 0.12 -4.37
C LEU A 48 -4.57 0.80 -3.81
N ASP A 49 -3.72 0.06 -3.09
CA ASP A 49 -2.47 0.58 -2.55
C ASP A 49 -1.57 1.12 -3.67
N ARG A 50 -1.51 0.44 -4.82
CA ARG A 50 -0.77 0.91 -5.99
C ARG A 50 -1.33 2.22 -6.54
N ARG A 51 -2.65 2.33 -6.70
CA ARG A 51 -3.31 3.55 -7.17
C ARG A 51 -3.06 4.71 -6.22
N LEU A 52 -3.18 4.49 -4.92
CA LEU A 52 -2.92 5.51 -3.91
C LEU A 52 -1.48 6.03 -3.97
N LEU A 53 -0.47 5.15 -4.11
CA LEU A 53 0.92 5.57 -4.28
C LEU A 53 1.15 6.37 -5.56
N ILE A 54 0.50 6.00 -6.67
CA ILE A 54 0.60 6.75 -7.93
C ILE A 54 -0.05 8.13 -7.77
N SER A 55 -1.24 8.20 -7.17
CA SER A 55 -1.92 9.45 -6.88
C SER A 55 -1.09 10.35 -5.96
N GLU A 56 -0.47 9.80 -4.92
CA GLU A 56 0.43 10.54 -4.02
C GLU A 56 1.59 11.18 -4.80
N ILE A 57 2.23 10.44 -5.70
CA ILE A 57 3.33 10.96 -6.54
C ILE A 57 2.81 12.09 -7.44
N ILE A 58 1.66 11.91 -8.08
CA ILE A 58 1.06 12.94 -8.95
C ILE A 58 0.75 14.21 -8.15
N PHE A 59 0.06 14.09 -7.02
CA PHE A 59 -0.24 15.23 -6.16
C PHE A 59 1.01 15.89 -5.58
N GLY A 60 2.04 15.10 -5.26
CA GLY A 60 3.34 15.61 -4.84
C GLY A 60 4.01 16.45 -5.93
N ILE A 61 4.00 15.99 -7.18
CA ILE A 61 4.53 16.75 -8.33
C ILE A 61 3.75 18.06 -8.51
N PHE A 62 2.41 18.01 -8.51
CA PHE A 62 1.58 19.21 -8.58
C PHE A 62 1.86 20.17 -7.41
N GLY A 63 2.03 19.64 -6.20
CA GLY A 63 2.39 20.43 -5.01
C GLY A 63 3.74 21.13 -5.14
N ILE A 64 4.74 20.49 -5.75
CA ILE A 64 6.03 21.13 -6.03
C ILE A 64 5.87 22.26 -7.03
N PHE A 65 5.13 22.04 -8.13
CA PHE A 65 4.86 23.08 -9.12
C PHE A 65 4.13 24.27 -8.52
N THR A 66 3.10 24.05 -7.69
CA THR A 66 2.37 25.16 -7.05
C THR A 66 3.27 25.96 -6.12
N ILE A 67 4.13 25.32 -5.32
CA ILE A 67 5.11 26.02 -4.47
C ILE A 67 6.05 26.88 -5.33
N ILE A 68 6.62 26.32 -6.40
CA ILE A 68 7.51 27.05 -7.31
C ILE A 68 6.78 28.26 -7.92
N THR A 69 5.57 28.07 -8.44
CA THR A 69 4.77 29.16 -9.01
C THR A 69 4.51 30.26 -7.99
N LEU A 70 4.15 29.91 -6.75
CA LEU A 70 3.93 30.90 -5.69
C LEU A 70 5.19 31.68 -5.34
N ILE A 71 6.35 31.02 -5.29
CA ILE A 71 7.64 31.69 -5.07
C ILE A 71 7.93 32.67 -6.24
N MET A 72 7.72 32.24 -7.47
CA MET A 72 7.94 33.08 -8.66
C MET A 72 7.00 34.29 -8.68
N LEU A 73 5.71 34.10 -8.37
CA LEU A 73 4.74 35.19 -8.26
C LEU A 73 5.15 36.19 -7.17
N GLY A 74 5.57 35.70 -6.00
CA GLY A 74 6.02 36.55 -4.90
C GLY A 74 7.30 37.32 -5.22
N ALA A 75 8.22 36.73 -6.00
CA ALA A 75 9.51 37.33 -6.35
C ALA A 75 9.46 38.28 -7.56
N LEU A 76 8.67 37.94 -8.58
CA LEU A 76 8.62 38.68 -9.85
C LEU A 76 7.58 39.80 -9.87
N LEU A 77 6.51 39.69 -9.07
CA LEU A 77 5.47 40.72 -9.04
C LEU A 77 5.80 41.79 -8.00
N GLU A 78 5.70 43.05 -8.43
CA GLU A 78 5.67 44.22 -7.55
C GLU A 78 4.27 44.32 -6.92
N ILE A 79 4.06 43.57 -5.85
CA ILE A 79 2.82 43.57 -5.06
C ILE A 79 3.04 44.23 -3.70
N GLU A 80 1.97 44.86 -3.19
CA GLU A 80 1.98 45.45 -1.86
C GLU A 80 2.28 44.40 -0.78
N MET A 81 2.98 44.82 0.27
CA MET A 81 3.49 43.93 1.32
C MET A 81 2.38 43.10 1.98
N TRP A 82 1.22 43.71 2.27
CA TRP A 82 0.11 43.00 2.91
C TRP A 82 -0.43 41.89 2.01
N LEU A 83 -0.55 42.13 0.70
CA LEU A 83 -1.01 41.12 -0.26
C LEU A 83 0.00 39.98 -0.38
N ARG A 84 1.30 40.29 -0.36
CA ARG A 84 2.37 39.29 -0.32
C ARG A 84 2.27 38.40 0.92
N LEU A 85 2.00 38.97 2.10
CA LEU A 85 1.80 38.20 3.32
C LEU A 85 0.55 37.30 3.23
N VAL A 86 -0.57 37.83 2.73
CA VAL A 86 -1.80 37.06 2.53
C VAL A 86 -1.57 35.86 1.62
N LEU A 87 -0.84 36.04 0.52
CA LEU A 87 -0.49 34.95 -0.41
C LEU A 87 0.37 33.88 0.26
N ILE A 88 1.40 34.28 1.02
CA ILE A 88 2.30 33.34 1.72
C ILE A 88 1.53 32.57 2.79
N PHE A 89 0.79 33.25 3.67
CA PHE A 89 0.03 32.59 4.74
C PHE A 89 -1.09 31.71 4.20
N GLY A 90 -1.82 32.19 3.18
CA GLY A 90 -2.85 31.41 2.49
C GLY A 90 -2.28 30.13 1.87
N ALA A 91 -1.12 30.23 1.22
CA ALA A 91 -0.43 29.06 0.68
C ALA A 91 -0.03 28.06 1.78
N VAL A 92 0.56 28.52 2.89
CA VAL A 92 0.96 27.65 4.00
C VAL A 92 -0.26 26.93 4.60
N ILE A 93 -1.36 27.64 4.82
CA ILE A 93 -2.61 27.09 5.38
C ILE A 93 -3.21 26.02 4.47
N LEU A 94 -3.07 26.14 3.14
CA LEU A 94 -3.59 25.14 2.20
C LEU A 94 -2.63 23.96 2.01
N ILE A 95 -1.33 24.23 1.85
CA ILE A 95 -0.33 23.24 1.47
C ILE A 95 0.03 22.32 2.64
N VAL A 96 0.19 22.87 3.85
CA VAL A 96 0.64 22.07 5.00
C VAL A 96 -0.36 20.97 5.38
N PRO A 97 -1.66 21.25 5.58
CA PRO A 97 -2.64 20.21 5.89
C PRO A 97 -2.77 19.18 4.77
N PHE A 98 -2.70 19.63 3.51
CA PHE A 98 -2.75 18.74 2.36
C PHE A 98 -1.56 17.77 2.33
N ALA A 99 -0.34 18.26 2.59
CA ALA A 99 0.85 17.43 2.70
C ALA A 99 0.75 16.41 3.86
N LEU A 100 0.22 16.84 5.01
CA LEU A 100 -0.01 15.95 6.15
C LEU A 100 -1.03 14.85 5.86
N PHE A 101 -2.08 15.18 5.08
CA PHE A 101 -3.09 14.23 4.62
C PHE A 101 -2.52 13.21 3.63
N LEU A 102 -1.71 13.64 2.65
CA LEU A 102 -1.01 12.73 1.75
C LEU A 102 -0.09 11.78 2.51
N LEU A 103 0.65 12.29 3.51
CA LEU A 103 1.51 11.46 4.36
C LEU A 103 0.69 10.44 5.19
N TRP A 104 -0.54 10.77 5.56
CA TRP A 104 -1.45 9.86 6.26
C TRP A 104 -1.88 8.71 5.35
N ILE A 105 -2.22 9.01 4.09
CA ILE A 105 -2.48 8.00 3.06
C ILE A 105 -1.24 7.14 2.85
N GLU A 106 -0.06 7.75 2.66
CA GLU A 106 1.20 7.04 2.48
C GLU A 106 1.40 6.05 3.64
N GLN A 107 1.31 6.50 4.89
CA GLN A 107 1.54 5.66 6.06
C GLN A 107 0.64 4.43 6.11
N LYS A 108 -0.62 4.54 5.67
CA LYS A 108 -1.59 3.42 5.65
C LYS A 108 -1.43 2.49 4.46
N THR A 109 -0.82 2.97 3.38
CA THR A 109 -0.67 2.24 2.13
C THR A 109 0.50 1.25 2.24
N GLY A 110 0.26 -0.04 2.03
CA GLY A 110 1.29 -1.08 2.07
C GLY A 110 2.06 -1.22 3.39
N TYR A 111 3.27 -1.79 3.31
CA TYR A 111 4.13 -2.12 4.47
C TYR A 111 5.57 -1.69 4.25
N TYR A 112 6.32 -1.53 5.34
CA TYR A 112 7.77 -1.34 5.31
C TYR A 112 8.50 -2.61 5.72
N ILE A 113 9.56 -2.94 4.99
CA ILE A 113 10.41 -4.11 5.24
C ILE A 113 11.70 -3.66 5.93
N CYS A 114 12.00 -4.23 7.10
CA CYS A 114 13.27 -4.01 7.79
C CYS A 114 14.43 -4.68 7.02
N PRO A 115 15.54 -3.98 6.73
CA PRO A 115 16.68 -4.55 6.01
C PRO A 115 17.47 -5.59 6.84
N HIS A 116 17.36 -5.54 8.17
CA HIS A 116 18.13 -6.41 9.07
C HIS A 116 17.47 -7.74 9.38
N CYS A 117 16.13 -7.78 9.46
CA CYS A 117 15.39 -8.98 9.86
C CYS A 117 14.23 -9.34 8.93
N GLY A 118 13.99 -8.56 7.87
CA GLY A 118 12.90 -8.79 6.92
C GLY A 118 11.50 -8.56 7.47
N TYR A 119 11.36 -8.09 8.73
CA TYR A 119 10.04 -7.86 9.34
C TYR A 119 9.26 -6.79 8.58
N ARG A 120 8.02 -7.14 8.22
CA ARG A 120 7.04 -6.28 7.55
C ARG A 120 6.12 -5.68 8.58
N TYR A 121 5.96 -4.36 8.55
CA TYR A 121 5.07 -3.66 9.48
C TYR A 121 4.59 -2.34 8.90
N VAL A 122 3.47 -1.85 9.43
CA VAL A 122 2.98 -0.50 9.17
C VAL A 122 3.57 0.41 10.27
N PRO A 123 4.45 1.36 9.95
CA PRO A 123 5.03 2.28 10.92
C PRO A 123 3.97 3.23 11.50
N THR A 124 4.26 3.88 12.62
CA THR A 124 3.38 4.93 13.15
C THR A 124 3.49 6.20 12.31
N TYR A 125 2.43 7.02 12.27
CA TYR A 125 2.42 8.30 11.55
C TYR A 125 3.61 9.19 11.92
N LYS A 126 3.85 9.37 13.23
CA LYS A 126 4.99 10.16 13.73
C LYS A 126 6.34 9.63 13.24
N SER A 127 6.51 8.31 13.17
CA SER A 127 7.75 7.72 12.67
C SER A 127 7.96 7.91 11.16
N VAL A 128 6.88 7.98 10.37
CA VAL A 128 6.98 8.30 8.93
C VAL A 128 7.28 9.78 8.73
N LEU A 129 6.54 10.65 9.42
CA LEU A 129 6.66 12.11 9.33
C LEU A 129 8.08 12.61 9.65
N MET A 130 8.70 12.03 10.69
CA MET A 130 10.01 12.47 11.18
C MET A 130 11.18 11.69 10.57
N ALA A 131 10.93 10.70 9.71
CA ALA A 131 11.99 9.90 9.14
C ALA A 131 12.67 10.62 7.96
N PRO A 132 14.01 10.67 7.93
CA PRO A 132 14.74 10.92 6.69
C PRO A 132 14.28 9.95 5.61
N HIS A 133 14.10 10.47 4.40
CA HIS A 133 13.45 9.75 3.33
C HIS A 133 14.18 9.89 1.99
N TYR A 134 14.09 8.82 1.18
CA TYR A 134 14.42 8.85 -0.25
C TYR A 134 13.35 8.06 -1.01
N PHE A 135 12.68 8.70 -1.96
CA PHE A 135 11.49 8.15 -2.62
C PHE A 135 10.48 7.60 -1.59
N THR A 136 10.17 6.30 -1.63
CA THR A 136 9.27 5.62 -0.67
C THR A 136 10.00 4.93 0.47
N THR A 137 11.33 5.04 0.54
CA THR A 137 12.14 4.43 1.62
C THR A 137 12.30 5.43 2.76
N ARG A 138 12.28 4.93 3.99
CA ARG A 138 12.37 5.73 5.22
C ARG A 138 13.41 5.15 6.19
N LEU A 139 14.21 6.00 6.81
CA LEU A 139 15.15 5.61 7.86
C LEU A 139 14.42 5.48 9.21
N MET A 140 14.18 4.25 9.67
CA MET A 140 13.35 4.00 10.87
C MET A 140 13.96 2.93 11.78
N LYS A 141 13.49 2.88 13.03
CA LYS A 141 13.80 1.80 13.99
C LYS A 141 12.80 0.66 13.81
N CYS A 142 13.28 -0.57 13.67
CA CYS A 142 12.41 -1.74 13.54
C CYS A 142 11.72 -2.05 14.89
N PRO A 143 10.40 -2.27 14.92
CA PRO A 143 9.68 -2.64 16.14
C PRO A 143 9.98 -4.08 16.60
N LYS A 144 10.46 -4.96 15.69
CA LYS A 144 10.78 -6.36 16.02
C LYS A 144 12.22 -6.54 16.51
N CYS A 145 13.21 -6.06 15.74
CA CYS A 145 14.62 -6.28 16.08
C CYS A 145 15.31 -5.06 16.72
N GLY A 146 14.64 -3.92 16.84
CA GLY A 146 15.18 -2.71 17.46
C GLY A 146 16.28 -1.98 16.67
N LYS A 147 16.80 -2.55 15.58
CA LYS A 147 17.85 -1.93 14.75
C LYS A 147 17.28 -0.82 13.86
N LYS A 148 18.06 0.24 13.63
CA LYS A 148 17.75 1.34 12.71
C LYS A 148 18.26 1.00 11.31
N GLY A 149 17.50 1.36 10.27
CA GLY A 149 17.92 1.13 8.89
C GLY A 149 16.98 1.77 7.87
N TRP A 150 17.35 1.69 6.60
CA TRP A 150 16.53 2.15 5.47
C TRP A 150 15.49 1.09 5.12
N HIS A 151 14.24 1.34 5.48
CA HIS A 151 13.16 0.39 5.32
C HIS A 151 12.42 0.67 4.01
N LYS A 152 12.31 -0.36 3.17
CA LYS A 152 11.72 -0.24 1.83
C LYS A 152 10.22 -0.50 1.86
N LYS A 153 9.46 0.32 1.14
CA LYS A 153 8.00 0.16 0.93
C LYS A 153 7.70 -1.07 0.08
N SER A 154 6.66 -1.81 0.44
CA SER A 154 6.15 -2.96 -0.32
C SER A 154 4.63 -3.03 -0.21
N ILE A 155 3.96 -3.14 -1.35
CA ILE A 155 2.49 -3.33 -1.43
C ILE A 155 2.09 -4.81 -1.42
N LYS A 156 3.01 -5.74 -1.76
CA LYS A 156 2.70 -7.17 -1.87
C LYS A 156 2.33 -7.80 -0.53
N LYS A 157 1.28 -8.64 -0.53
CA LYS A 157 0.80 -9.42 0.61
C LYS A 157 1.93 -10.21 1.26
N MET A 158 1.84 -10.35 2.59
CA MET A 158 2.61 -11.37 3.31
C MET A 158 2.18 -12.75 2.81
N LYS A 159 3.06 -13.48 2.13
CA LYS A 159 2.87 -14.93 1.96
C LYS A 159 2.94 -15.54 3.36
N ARG A 160 1.79 -15.99 3.90
CA ARG A 160 1.79 -16.91 5.04
C ARG A 160 2.55 -18.16 4.57
N LYS A 161 3.66 -18.46 5.24
CA LYS A 161 4.36 -19.74 5.09
C LYS A 161 3.55 -20.82 5.78
#